data_AF-A0A497NF19-F1
#
_entry.id   AF-A0A497NF19-F1
#
_cell.length_a   1.000
_cell.length_b   1.000
_cell.length_c   1.000
_cell.angle_alpha   90.00
_cell.angle_beta   90.00
_cell.angle_gamma   90.00
#
_symmetry.space_group_name_H-M   'P 1'
#
loop_
_entity.id
_entity.type
_entity.pdbx_description
1 polymer ?
#
loop_
_entity_poly.entity_id
_entity_poly.type
_entity_poly.pdbx_seq_one_letter_code
_entity_poly.pdbx_strand_id
1 'polypeptide(L)' 'VWLDVAAVPYLLTEPSFARALRGAGLMDRVLFGSDFPVIGVGIADVAREVLSSRELSEREKAGIMALNAEELLAACA' A
#
# COMPACT_ATOMS: atom_id res chain seq x y z
N VAL A 1 6.97 9.48 9.21
CA VAL A 1 5.58 8.99 9.41
C VAL A 1 5.33 7.89 8.39
N TRP A 2 4.57 6.86 8.77
CA TRP A 2 4.20 5.74 7.91
C TRP A 2 2.68 5.71 7.75
N LEU A 3 2.21 5.27 6.59
CA LEU A 3 0.79 5.27 6.22
C LEU A 3 0.36 3.84 5.92
N ASP A 4 -0.48 3.26 6.76
CA ASP A 4 -1.09 1.96 6.48
C ASP A 4 -2.40 2.16 5.71
N VAL A 5 -2.66 1.28 4.72
CA VAL A 5 -3.88 1.33 3.89
C VAL A 5 -4.81 0.15 4.14
N ALA A 6 -4.70 -0.58 5.26
CA ALA A 6 -5.41 -1.83 5.49
C ALA A 6 -6.94 -1.75 5.29
N ALA A 7 -7.56 -0.67 5.76
CA ALA A 7 -8.99 -0.45 5.62
C ALA A 7 -9.40 0.28 4.32
N VAL A 8 -8.43 0.79 3.55
CA VAL A 8 -8.65 1.71 2.43
C VAL A 8 -7.69 1.45 1.24
N PRO A 9 -7.58 0.20 0.75
CA PRO A 9 -6.68 -0.14 -0.36
C PRO A 9 -7.00 0.65 -1.66
N TYR A 10 -8.25 1.09 -1.82
CA TYR A 10 -8.72 1.89 -2.95
C TYR A 10 -7.97 3.23 -3.13
N LEU A 11 -7.36 3.77 -2.06
CA LEU A 11 -6.53 4.99 -2.17
C LEU A 11 -5.33 4.82 -3.10
N LEU A 12 -4.94 3.57 -3.37
CA LEU A 12 -3.85 3.21 -4.26
C LEU A 12 -4.32 2.90 -5.69
N THR A 13 -5.63 2.79 -5.92
CA THR A 13 -6.22 2.53 -7.24
C THR A 13 -6.85 3.78 -7.84
N GLU A 14 -7.27 4.74 -7.01
CA GLU A 14 -7.83 6.00 -7.45
C GLU A 14 -6.76 7.05 -7.82
N PRO A 15 -6.80 7.63 -9.04
CA PRO A 15 -5.77 8.56 -9.51
C PRO A 15 -5.56 9.79 -8.63
N SER A 16 -6.63 10.33 -8.05
CA SER A 16 -6.59 11.53 -7.19
C SER A 16 -5.70 11.31 -5.97
N PHE A 17 -5.89 10.18 -5.29
CA PHE A 17 -5.17 9.83 -4.08
C PHE A 17 -3.74 9.38 -4.37
N ALA A 18 -3.54 8.49 -5.34
CA ALA A 18 -2.20 8.03 -5.73
C ALA A 18 -1.30 9.20 -6.17
N ARG A 19 -1.84 10.16 -6.94
CA ARG A 19 -1.09 11.35 -7.37
C ARG A 19 -0.81 12.30 -6.20
N ALA A 20 -1.74 12.47 -5.26
CA ALA A 20 -1.51 13.30 -4.08
C ALA A 20 -0.39 12.72 -3.20
N LEU A 21 -0.41 11.42 -2.94
CA LEU A 21 0.66 10.71 -2.21
C LEU A 21 2.02 10.87 -2.88
N ARG A 22 2.05 10.70 -4.22
CA ARG A 22 3.27 10.87 -5.01
C ARG A 22 3.77 12.32 -5.00
N GLY A 23 2.88 13.30 -5.20
CA GLY A 23 3.21 14.72 -5.17
C GLY A 23 3.73 15.19 -3.80
N ALA A 24 3.31 14.53 -2.73
CA ALA A 24 3.82 14.75 -1.37
C ALA A 24 5.12 13.97 -1.07
N GLY A 25 5.62 13.13 -1.99
CA GLY A 25 6.82 12.31 -1.79
C GLY A 25 6.62 11.19 -0.76
N LEU A 26 5.38 10.74 -0.54
CA LEU A 26 5.03 9.79 0.53
C LEU A 26 4.91 8.34 0.07
N MET A 27 5.12 8.04 -1.22
CA MET A 27 4.87 6.70 -1.75
C MET A 27 5.79 5.63 -1.14
N ASP A 28 7.04 5.99 -0.83
CA ASP A 28 8.00 5.11 -0.12
C ASP A 28 7.71 5.01 1.40
N ARG A 29 6.59 5.59 1.87
CA ARG A 29 6.11 5.53 3.27
C ARG A 29 4.75 4.87 3.42
N VAL A 30 4.20 4.29 2.35
CA VAL A 30 2.92 3.57 2.35
C VAL A 30 3.16 2.09 2.63
N LEU A 31 2.35 1.50 3.48
CA LEU A 31 2.42 0.09 3.90
C LEU A 31 1.18 -0.65 3.43
N PHE A 32 1.36 -1.88 2.95
CA PHE A 32 0.26 -2.80 2.76
C PHE A 32 -0.26 -3.33 4.11
N GLY A 33 -1.58 -3.39 4.22
CA GLY A 33 -2.28 -4.15 5.23
C GLY A 33 -3.58 -4.69 4.64
N SER A 34 -4.15 -5.71 5.26
CA SER A 34 -5.42 -6.32 4.83
C SER A 34 -6.50 -6.32 5.90
N ASP A 35 -6.14 -5.90 7.11
CA ASP A 35 -6.97 -5.98 8.32
C ASP A 35 -7.58 -7.37 8.55
N PHE A 36 -6.88 -8.42 8.08
CA PHE A 36 -7.43 -9.77 8.14
C PHE A 36 -7.49 -10.27 9.59
N PRO A 37 -8.62 -10.88 10.01
CA PRO A 37 -9.78 -11.23 9.19
C PRO A 37 -10.80 -10.10 8.99
N VAL A 38 -11.20 -9.87 7.73
CA VAL A 38 -12.39 -9.09 7.34
C VAL A 38 -13.46 -10.06 6.83
N ILE A 39 -14.71 -9.87 7.24
CA ILE A 39 -15.81 -10.74 6.80
C ILE A 39 -16.00 -10.61 5.28
N GLY A 40 -15.87 -11.72 4.56
CA GLY A 40 -16.15 -11.80 3.12
C GLY A 40 -15.00 -11.38 2.19
N VAL A 41 -13.83 -11.03 2.72
CA VAL A 41 -12.66 -10.62 1.92
C VAL A 41 -11.41 -11.36 2.40
N GLY A 42 -10.71 -12.02 1.48
CA GLY A 42 -9.41 -12.64 1.77
C GLY A 42 -8.25 -11.65 1.63
N ILE A 43 -7.12 -11.93 2.29
CA ILE A 43 -5.87 -11.14 2.12
C ILE A 43 -5.50 -11.02 0.64
N ALA A 44 -5.66 -12.10 -0.12
CA ALA A 44 -5.35 -12.15 -1.55
C ALA A 44 -6.21 -11.20 -2.39
N ASP A 45 -7.44 -10.89 -1.96
CA ASP A 45 -8.31 -9.96 -2.66
C ASP A 45 -7.85 -8.52 -2.46
N VAL A 46 -7.47 -8.14 -1.23
CA VAL A 46 -6.87 -6.83 -0.92
C VAL A 46 -5.53 -6.66 -1.64
N ALA A 47 -4.68 -7.68 -1.63
CA ALA A 47 -3.42 -7.67 -2.36
C ALA A 47 -3.64 -7.50 -3.88
N ARG A 48 -4.66 -8.16 -4.45
CA ARG A 48 -5.00 -8.03 -5.87
C ARG A 48 -5.42 -6.62 -6.23
N GLU A 49 -6.14 -5.93 -5.35
CA GLU A 49 -6.53 -4.53 -5.56
C GLU A 49 -5.30 -3.62 -5.72
N VAL A 50 -4.31 -3.74 -4.84
CA VAL A 50 -3.05 -2.99 -4.93
C VAL A 50 -2.25 -3.38 -6.18
N LEU A 51 -2.06 -4.68 -6.41
CA LEU A 51 -1.23 -5.19 -7.52
C LEU A 51 -1.82 -4.90 -8.91
N SER A 52 -3.15 -4.82 -9.01
CA SER A 52 -3.86 -4.50 -10.26
C SER A 52 -3.97 -3.00 -10.53
N SER A 53 -3.57 -2.13 -9.58
CA SER A 53 -3.58 -0.69 -9.78
C SER A 53 -2.76 -0.30 -11.01
N ARG A 54 -3.37 0.53 -11.86
CA ARG A 54 -2.72 1.17 -13.02
C ARG A 54 -2.07 2.51 -12.65
N GLU A 55 -2.39 3.04 -11.47
CA GLU A 55 -1.84 4.31 -10.99
C GLU A 55 -0.49 4.12 -10.29
N LEU A 56 -0.13 2.87 -9.95
CA LEU A 56 1.14 2.51 -9.35
C LEU A 56 2.10 1.90 -10.38
N SER A 57 3.36 2.33 -10.32
CA SER A 57 4.47 1.65 -10.98
C SER A 57 4.83 0.35 -10.25
N GLU A 58 5.55 -0.54 -10.94
CA GLU A 58 6.01 -1.81 -10.34
C GLU A 58 6.94 -1.60 -9.15
N ARG A 59 7.74 -0.51 -9.14
CA ARG A 59 8.54 -0.12 -7.98
C ARG A 59 7.66 0.24 -6.79
N GLU A 60 6.63 1.05 -7.00
CA GLU A 60 5.72 1.48 -5.93
C GLU A 60 4.95 0.27 -5.37
N LYS A 61 4.51 -0.66 -6.23
CA LYS A 61 3.89 -1.92 -5.79
C LYS A 61 4.84 -2.75 -4.93
N ALA A 62 6.08 -2.95 -5.37
CA ALA A 62 7.08 -3.67 -4.57
C ALA A 62 7.35 -3.00 -3.22
N GLY A 63 7.41 -1.67 -3.21
CA GLY A 63 7.51 -0.85 -1.99
C GLY A 63 6.38 -1.14 -1.02
N ILE A 64 5.14 -0.92 -1.46
CA ILE A 64 3.94 -1.06 -0.65
C ILE A 64 3.77 -2.49 -0.15
N MET A 65 3.99 -3.49 -1.01
CA MET A 65 3.76 -4.89 -0.68
C MET A 65 4.83 -5.50 0.24
N ALA A 66 6.04 -4.95 0.29
CA ALA A 66 7.13 -5.54 1.08
C ALA A 66 8.20 -4.53 1.54
N LEU A 67 8.88 -3.85 0.61
CA LEU A 67 10.15 -3.17 0.91
C LEU A 67 10.01 -2.05 1.94
N ASN A 68 8.87 -1.35 1.94
CA ASN A 68 8.57 -0.28 2.90
C ASN A 68 8.40 -0.83 4.32
N ALA A 69 7.76 -2.00 4.45
CA ALA A 69 7.60 -2.67 5.73
C ALA A 69 8.94 -3.22 6.24
N GLU A 70 9.77 -3.77 5.35
CA GLU A 70 11.13 -4.20 5.68
C GLU A 70 11.98 -3.04 6.22
N GLU A 71 11.94 -1.86 5.57
CA GLU A 71 12.63 -0.66 6.05
C GLU A 71 12.13 -0.22 7.43
N LEU A 72 10.81 -0.15 7.61
CA LEU A 72 10.22 0.22 8.90
C LEU A 72 10.67 -0.75 10.01
N LEU A 73 10.60 -2.06 9.76
CA LEU A 73 10.90 -3.07 10.76
C LEU A 73 12.40 -3.13 11.08
N ALA A 74 13.27 -2.96 10.08
CA ALA A 74 14.71 -2.88 10.28
C ALA A 74 15.12 -1.65 11.10
N ALA A 75 14.42 -0.52 10.96
CA ALA A 75 14.66 0.67 11.77
C ALA A 75 14.19 0.53 13.23
N CYS A 76 13.38 -0.49 13.54
CA CYS A 76 12.88 -0.77 14.89
C CYS A 76 13.66 -1.87 15.62
N ALA A 77 14.63 -2.51 14.94
CA ALA A 77 15.50 -3.57 15.48
C ALA A 77 16.80 -2.99 16.04
#